data_AF-A0A6L3MPY3-F1
#
_entry.id   AF-A0A6L3MPY3-F1
#
_cell.length_a   1.000
_cell.length_b   1.000
_cell.length_c   1.000
_cell.angle_alpha   90.00
_cell.angle_beta   90.00
_cell.angle_gamma   90.00
#
_symmetry.space_group_name_H-M   'P 1'
#
loop_
_entity.id
_entity.type
_entity.pdbx_description
1 polymer ?
#
loop_
_entity_poly.entity_id
_entity_poly.type
_entity_poly.pdbx_seq_one_letter_code
_entity_poly.pdbx_strand_id
1 'polypeptide(L)'
;MASRARAGVLRWMLFAACVALPAWLWPHGAVLGYLAQTAALVVLALSYNLQLGTTGLLSFGHAAFAGLGAFAAAHWFNHVGGPLPLLPLVGGAAGAGFGFVAGLLA
;
A
#
# COMPACT_ATOMS: atom_id res chain seq x y z
N MET A 1 -23.93 28.75 -12.36
CA MET A 1 -23.63 27.30 -12.37
C MET A 1 -22.20 26.97 -12.85
N ALA A 2 -21.63 27.68 -13.82
CA ALA A 2 -20.28 27.42 -14.35
C ALA A 2 -19.11 27.61 -13.35
N SER A 3 -19.28 28.41 -12.28
CA SER A 3 -18.23 28.67 -11.28
C SER A 3 -17.90 27.47 -10.39
N ARG A 4 -18.90 26.64 -10.04
CA ARG A 4 -18.69 25.41 -9.24
C ARG A 4 -17.97 24.30 -10.03
N ALA A 5 -18.22 24.22 -11.33
CA ALA A 5 -17.56 23.27 -12.22
C ALA A 5 -16.05 23.58 -12.36
N ARG A 6 -15.68 24.86 -12.50
CA ARG A 6 -14.27 25.30 -12.52
C ARG A 6 -13.54 24.98 -11.23
N ALA A 7 -14.19 25.16 -10.07
CA ALA A 7 -13.63 24.77 -8.77
C ALA A 7 -13.51 23.25 -8.60
N GLY A 8 -14.40 22.45 -9.20
CA GLY A 8 -14.27 20.99 -9.26
C GLY A 8 -13.06 20.55 -10.07
N VAL A 9 -12.93 21.09 -11.29
CA VAL A 9 -11.81 20.79 -12.19
C VAL A 9 -10.48 21.26 -11.60
N LEU A 10 -10.44 22.43 -10.94
CA LEU A 10 -9.25 22.93 -10.27
C LEU A 10 -8.79 22.00 -9.14
N ARG A 11 -9.72 21.47 -8.33
CA ARG A 11 -9.41 20.50 -7.27
C ARG A 11 -8.88 19.18 -7.82
N TRP A 12 -9.46 18.71 -8.92
CA TRP A 12 -9.00 17.50 -9.61
C TRP A 12 -7.63 17.68 -10.27
N MET A 13 -7.38 18.84 -10.87
CA MET A 13 -6.06 19.18 -11.41
C MET A 13 -5.01 19.33 -10.30
N LEU A 14 -5.38 19.92 -9.15
CA LEU A 14 -4.47 20.03 -8.00
C LEU A 14 -4.15 18.65 -7.40
N PHE A 15 -5.15 17.77 -7.31
CA PHE A 15 -4.95 16.39 -6.88
C PHE A 15 -4.05 15.62 -7.86
N ALA A 16 -4.33 15.71 -9.16
CA ALA A 16 -3.50 15.11 -10.20
C ALA A 16 -2.06 15.66 -10.18
N ALA A 17 -1.89 16.96 -9.94
CA ALA A 17 -0.58 17.59 -9.80
C ALA A 17 0.16 17.09 -8.56
N CYS A 18 -0.50 16.99 -7.40
CA CYS A 18 0.10 16.42 -6.18
C CYS A 18 0.50 14.94 -6.34
N VAL A 19 -0.20 14.19 -7.18
CA VAL A 19 0.15 12.78 -7.50
C VAL A 19 1.28 12.70 -8.52
N ALA A 20 1.36 13.63 -9.48
CA ALA A 20 2.37 13.65 -10.53
C ALA A 20 3.70 14.29 -10.09
N LEU A 21 3.66 15.25 -9.14
CA LEU A 21 4.84 15.92 -8.59
C LEU A 21 5.88 14.94 -8.00
N PRO A 22 5.50 13.95 -7.16
CA PRO A 22 6.43 12.95 -6.65
C PRO A 22 7.12 12.16 -7.76
N ALA A 23 6.43 11.88 -8.87
CA ALA A 23 7.00 11.13 -9.99
C ALA A 23 8.12 11.90 -10.72
N TRP A 24 8.20 13.22 -10.56
CA TRP A 24 9.20 14.05 -11.24
C TRP A 24 10.48 14.29 -10.40
N LEU A 25 10.44 14.09 -9.07
CA LEU A 25 11.63 14.23 -8.22
C LEU A 25 12.35 12.87 -8.05
N TRP A 26 13.34 12.60 -8.89
CA TRP A 26 14.27 11.45 -8.81
C TRP A 26 14.92 11.39 -7.39
N PRO A 27 14.97 10.24 -6.70
CA PRO A 27 15.52 8.96 -7.16
C PRO A 27 14.48 7.85 -7.32
N HIS A 28 14.46 7.21 -8.50
CA HIS A 28 13.42 6.29 -8.96
C HIS A 28 13.08 5.12 -8.02
N GLY A 29 14.01 4.64 -7.19
CA GLY A 29 13.71 3.59 -6.20
C GLY A 29 13.04 4.09 -4.92
N ALA A 30 13.50 5.24 -4.40
CA ALA A 30 13.02 5.75 -3.11
C ALA A 30 11.59 6.26 -3.21
N VAL A 31 11.26 7.01 -4.26
CA VAL A 31 9.90 7.51 -4.48
C VAL A 31 8.91 6.36 -4.71
N LEU A 32 9.26 5.35 -5.52
CA LEU A 32 8.39 4.18 -5.70
C LEU A 32 8.21 3.42 -4.38
N GLY A 33 9.26 3.27 -3.59
CA GLY A 33 9.19 2.68 -2.25
C GLY A 33 8.26 3.47 -1.33
N TYR A 34 8.39 4.79 -1.29
CA TYR A 34 7.52 5.66 -0.50
C TYR A 34 6.07 5.65 -1.00
N LEU A 35 5.83 5.62 -2.32
CA LEU A 35 4.49 5.48 -2.88
C LEU A 35 3.86 4.12 -2.54
N ALA A 36 4.62 3.03 -2.66
CA ALA A 36 4.16 1.70 -2.30
C ALA A 36 3.85 1.59 -0.81
N GLN A 37 4.71 2.16 0.05
CA GLN A 37 4.52 2.21 1.50
C GLN A 37 3.28 3.04 1.87
N THR A 38 3.11 4.23 1.30
CA THR A 38 1.93 5.08 1.56
C THR A 38 0.65 4.47 1.01
N ALA A 39 0.68 3.83 -0.16
CA ALA A 39 -0.47 3.09 -0.68
C ALA A 39 -0.86 1.93 0.25
N ALA A 40 0.11 1.17 0.78
CA ALA A 40 -0.15 0.11 1.75
C ALA A 40 -0.77 0.65 3.05
N LEU A 41 -0.26 1.78 3.57
CA LEU A 41 -0.81 2.44 4.76
C LEU A 41 -2.23 2.98 4.53
N VAL A 42 -2.52 3.51 3.34
CA VAL A 42 -3.87 3.98 2.95
C VAL A 42 -4.84 2.80 2.88
N VAL A 43 -4.45 1.68 2.26
CA VAL A 43 -5.27 0.46 2.21
C VAL A 43 -5.52 -0.06 3.63
N LEU A 44 -4.50 -0.11 4.48
CA LEU A 44 -4.62 -0.51 5.88
C LEU A 44 -5.62 0.39 6.64
N ALA A 45 -5.50 1.70 6.52
CA ALA A 45 -6.38 2.67 7.18
C ALA A 45 -7.84 2.57 6.68
N LEU A 46 -8.04 2.39 5.38
CA LEU A 46 -9.38 2.21 4.80
C LEU A 46 -10.01 0.88 5.22
N SER A 47 -9.26 -0.22 5.14
CA SER A 47 -9.74 -1.53 5.61
C SER A 47 -10.06 -1.53 7.10
N TYR A 48 -9.25 -0.83 7.92
CA TYR A 48 -9.51 -0.64 9.34
C TYR A 48 -10.81 0.15 9.60
N ASN A 49 -11.00 1.27 8.88
CA ASN A 49 -12.21 2.08 8.98
C ASN A 49 -13.47 1.30 8.56
N LEU A 50 -13.37 0.43 7.54
CA LEU A 50 -14.50 -0.39 7.08
C LEU A 50 -14.82 -1.55 8.04
N GLN A 51 -13.83 -2.20 8.65
CA GLN A 51 -14.07 -3.27 9.64
C GLN A 51 -14.71 -2.72 10.92
N LEU A 52 -14.22 -1.59 11.44
CA LEU A 52 -14.86 -0.89 12.54
C LEU A 52 -16.29 -0.43 12.18
N GLY A 53 -16.50 0.01 10.94
CA GLY A 53 -17.79 0.51 10.47
C GLY A 53 -18.85 -0.56 10.15
N THR A 54 -18.49 -1.82 9.92
CA THR A 54 -19.45 -2.85 9.43
C THR A 54 -19.62 -4.06 10.35
N THR A 55 -18.61 -4.44 11.14
CA THR A 55 -18.67 -5.67 11.94
C THR A 55 -18.26 -5.49 13.40
N GLY A 56 -17.64 -4.36 13.77
CA GLY A 56 -17.15 -4.12 15.13
C GLY A 56 -16.08 -5.11 15.60
N LEU A 57 -15.66 -6.06 14.74
CA LEU A 57 -14.72 -7.13 15.05
C LEU A 57 -13.48 -6.97 14.17
N LEU A 58 -12.37 -6.69 14.85
CA LEU A 58 -11.05 -6.46 14.29
C LEU A 58 -10.49 -7.76 13.72
N SER A 59 -10.59 -8.00 12.41
CA SER A 59 -9.67 -8.95 11.76
C SER A 59 -8.49 -8.17 11.17
N PHE A 60 -7.79 -7.48 12.07
CA PHE A 60 -6.53 -6.79 11.78
C PHE A 60 -5.46 -7.76 11.27
N GLY A 61 -5.47 -9.01 11.73
CA GLY A 61 -4.45 -10.01 11.42
C GLY A 61 -4.30 -10.26 9.92
N HIS A 62 -5.38 -10.61 9.22
CA HIS A 62 -5.28 -10.95 7.79
C HIS A 62 -4.83 -9.77 6.92
N ALA A 63 -5.32 -8.56 7.19
CA ALA A 63 -4.92 -7.37 6.44
C ALA A 63 -3.47 -6.97 6.73
N ALA A 64 -3.02 -7.07 7.99
CA ALA A 64 -1.65 -6.76 8.37
C ALA A 64 -0.63 -7.74 7.75
N PHE A 65 -0.90 -9.05 7.78
CA PHE A 65 0.02 -10.05 7.19
C PHE A 65 0.06 -9.97 5.66
N ALA A 66 -1.07 -9.69 5.00
CA ALA A 66 -1.10 -9.45 3.55
C ALA A 66 -0.29 -8.19 3.16
N GLY A 67 -0.40 -7.12 3.94
CA GLY A 67 0.38 -5.89 3.74
C GLY A 67 1.88 -6.08 3.92
N LEU A 68 2.30 -6.80 4.98
CA LEU A 68 3.71 -7.16 5.22
C LEU A 68 4.28 -8.04 4.10
N GLY A 69 3.51 -9.01 3.62
CA GLY A 69 3.88 -9.85 2.48
C GLY A 69 4.08 -9.03 1.20
N ALA A 70 3.18 -8.08 0.91
CA ALA A 70 3.29 -7.21 -0.25
C ALA A 70 4.52 -6.27 -0.18
N PHE A 71 4.83 -5.72 1.00
CA PHE A 71 6.03 -4.92 1.21
C PHE A 71 7.30 -5.75 1.01
N ALA A 72 7.38 -6.95 1.58
CA ALA A 72 8.54 -7.82 1.43
C ALA A 72 8.74 -8.27 -0.03
N ALA A 73 7.67 -8.56 -0.76
CA ALA A 73 7.74 -8.87 -2.19
C ALA A 73 8.25 -7.67 -3.01
N ALA A 74 7.76 -6.46 -2.73
CA ALA A 74 8.22 -5.25 -3.38
C ALA A 74 9.69 -4.92 -3.03
N HIS A 75 10.10 -5.12 -1.78
CA HIS A 75 11.46 -4.91 -1.33
C HIS A 75 12.43 -5.90 -2.02
N TRP A 76 12.07 -7.19 -2.06
CA TRP A 76 12.85 -8.21 -2.77
C TRP A 76 12.95 -7.90 -4.27
N PHE A 77 11.85 -7.53 -4.90
CA PHE A 77 11.85 -7.20 -6.33
C PHE A 77 12.75 -6.00 -6.65
N ASN A 78 12.68 -4.93 -5.82
CA ASN A 78 13.51 -3.74 -6.02
C ASN A 78 15.00 -3.98 -5.77
N HIS A 79 15.38 -4.88 -4.85
CA HIS A 79 16.78 -5.13 -4.51
C HIS A 79 17.43 -6.28 -5.29
N VAL A 80 16.67 -7.32 -5.65
CA VAL A 80 17.20 -8.57 -6.22
C VAL A 80 16.77 -8.75 -7.69
N GLY A 81 15.69 -8.10 -8.14
CA GLY A 81 15.30 -8.10 -9.56
C GLY A 81 14.89 -9.47 -10.12
N GLY A 82 14.04 -10.21 -9.40
CA GLY A 82 13.58 -11.55 -9.79
C GLY A 82 12.39 -11.59 -10.76
N PRO A 83 12.13 -12.74 -11.43
CA PRO A 83 10.97 -12.93 -12.31
C PRO A 83 9.62 -12.66 -11.63
N LEU A 84 8.70 -11.97 -12.33
CA LEU A 84 7.34 -11.64 -11.86
C LEU A 84 6.55 -12.82 -11.23
N PRO A 85 6.65 -14.07 -11.73
CA PRO A 85 5.95 -15.20 -11.12
C PRO A 85 6.44 -15.59 -9.73
N LEU A 86 7.65 -15.18 -9.33
CA LEU A 86 8.22 -15.47 -8.01
C LEU A 86 7.80 -14.46 -6.94
N LEU A 87 7.29 -13.28 -7.31
CA LEU A 87 6.87 -12.26 -6.36
C LEU A 87 5.77 -12.74 -5.40
N PRO A 88 4.71 -13.45 -5.85
CA PRO A 88 3.70 -13.98 -4.93
C PRO A 88 4.26 -15.04 -3.96
N LEU A 89 5.25 -15.84 -4.39
CA LEU A 89 5.92 -16.82 -3.53
C LEU A 89 6.73 -16.12 -2.44
N VAL A 90 7.48 -15.07 -2.80
CA VAL A 90 8.26 -14.28 -1.83
C VAL A 90 7.34 -13.53 -0.86
N GLY A 91 6.28 -12.91 -1.38
CA GLY A 91 5.30 -12.21 -0.53
C GLY A 91 4.51 -13.16 0.37
N GLY A 92 4.14 -14.33 -0.16
CA GLY A 92 3.46 -15.39 0.60
C GLY A 92 4.36 -15.99 1.68
N ALA A 93 5.62 -16.28 1.38
CA ALA A 93 6.58 -16.78 2.35
C ALA A 93 6.87 -15.76 3.46
N ALA A 94 7.02 -14.48 3.10
CA ALA A 94 7.18 -13.41 4.08
C ALA A 94 5.93 -13.24 4.95
N GLY A 95 4.74 -13.21 4.35
CA GLY A 95 3.47 -13.12 5.08
C GLY A 95 3.25 -14.31 6.03
N ALA A 96 3.59 -15.54 5.59
CA ALA A 96 3.54 -16.74 6.41
C ALA A 96 4.56 -16.70 7.56
N GLY A 97 5.78 -16.20 7.32
CA GLY A 97 6.80 -16.03 8.35
C GLY A 97 6.37 -15.04 9.43
N PHE A 98 5.87 -13.86 9.05
CA PHE A 98 5.35 -12.88 10.00
C PHE A 98 4.09 -13.39 10.72
N GLY A 99 3.21 -14.12 10.03
CA GLY A 99 2.05 -14.77 10.63
C GLY A 99 2.40 -15.84 11.65
N PHE A 100 3.43 -16.65 11.37
CA PHE A 100 3.93 -17.68 12.28
C PHE A 100 4.55 -17.08 13.55
N VAL A 101 5.38 -16.04 13.43
CA VAL A 101 5.96 -15.33 14.58
C VAL A 101 4.88 -14.68 15.42
N ALA A 102 3.89 -14.03 14.80
CA ALA A 102 2.78 -13.44 15.53
C ALA A 102 1.90 -14.49 16.22
N GLY A 103 1.70 -15.66 15.61
CA GLY A 103 0.99 -16.78 16.22
C GLY A 103 1.75 -17.46 17.37
N LEU A 104 3.08 -17.40 17.37
CA LEU A 104 3.91 -17.85 18.50
C LEU A 104 3.86 -16.88 19.69
N LEU A 105 3.54 -15.61 19.46
CA LEU A 105 3.53 -14.54 20.47
C LEU A 105 2.12 -14.25 21.04
N ALA A 106 1.07 -14.79 20.42
CA ALA A 106 -0.33 -14.65 20.83
C ALA A 106 -0.74 -15.79 21.78
#